data_AF-A0A6S7B6Z3-F1
#
_entry.id   AF-A0A6S7B6Z3-F1
#
_cell.length_a   1.000
_cell.length_b   1.000
_cell.length_c   1.000
_cell.angle_alpha   90.00
_cell.angle_beta   90.00
_cell.angle_gamma   90.00
#
_symmetry.space_group_name_H-M   'P 1'
#
loop_
_entity.id
_entity.type
_entity.pdbx_description
1 polymer ?
#
loop_
_entity_poly.entity_id
_entity_poly.type
_entity_poly.pdbx_seq_one_letter_code
_entity_poly.pdbx_strand_id
1 'polypeptide(L)' 'MEIVAEYASGAVVKYRAYQRDNAGNANVRRSTAVLDFDAQGKVTWRHLHETCCTE' A
#
# COMPACT_ATOMS: atom_id res chain seq x y z
N MET A 1 1.45 -8.36 -4.69
CA MET A 1 1.35 -6.90 -4.95
C MET A 1 1.13 -6.74 -6.44
N GLU A 2 0.29 -5.79 -6.85
CA GLU A 2 -0.06 -5.54 -8.25
C GLU A 2 -0.20 -4.03 -8.47
N ILE A 3 0.26 -3.55 -9.63
CA ILE A 3 0.00 -2.17 -10.08
C ILE A 3 -1.41 -2.14 -10.68
N VAL A 4 -2.26 -1.28 -10.12
CA VAL A 4 -3.64 -1.08 -10.58
C VAL A 4 -3.70 -0.02 -11.69
N ALA A 5 -2.87 1.02 -11.58
CA ALA A 5 -2.77 2.07 -12.58
C ALA A 5 -1.41 2.77 -12.49
N GLU A 6 -0.94 3.31 -13.60
CA GLU A 6 0.24 4.17 -13.70
C GLU A 6 -0.15 5.54 -14.26
N TYR A 7 0.54 6.57 -13.83
CA TYR A 7 0.41 7.92 -14.37
C TYR A 7 1.79 8.61 -14.36
N ALA A 8 1.90 9.72 -15.09
CA ALA A 8 3.19 10.36 -15.38
C ALA A 8 4.06 10.68 -14.14
N SER A 9 3.44 10.86 -12.97
CA SER A 9 4.11 11.18 -11.71
C SER A 9 3.84 10.18 -10.59
N GLY A 10 3.39 8.96 -10.90
CA GLY A 10 3.10 7.99 -9.85
C GLY A 10 2.39 6.71 -10.29
N ALA A 11 1.96 5.94 -9.31
CA ALA A 11 1.26 4.69 -9.51
C ALA A 11 0.29 4.39 -8.36
N VAL A 12 -0.75 3.61 -8.67
CA VAL A 12 -1.65 3.01 -7.69
C VAL A 12 -1.30 1.53 -7.58
N VAL A 13 -1.04 1.07 -6.36
CA VAL A 13 -0.74 -0.34 -6.10
C VAL A 13 -1.74 -0.94 -5.14
N LYS A 14 -2.04 -2.23 -5.30
CA LYS A 14 -2.78 -3.03 -4.33
C LYS A 14 -1.91 -4.16 -3.79
N TYR A 15 -2.03 -4.42 -2.50
CA TYR A 15 -1.32 -5.50 -1.82
C TYR A 15 -2.12 -6.04 -0.64
N ARG A 16 -1.74 -7.24 -0.18
CA ARG A 16 -2.22 -7.81 1.08
C ARG A 16 -1.09 -7.69 2.10
N ALA A 17 -1.37 -7.08 3.23
CA ALA A 17 -0.43 -6.94 4.33
C ALA A 17 -0.78 -7.93 5.43
N TYR A 18 0.25 -8.64 5.91
CA TYR A 18 0.19 -9.47 7.10
C TYR A 18 1.12 -8.82 8.12
N GLN A 19 0.58 -8.43 9.26
CA GLN A 19 1.35 -7.89 10.36
C GLN A 19 1.21 -8.78 11.59
N ARG A 20 2.33 -8.98 12.27
CA ARG A 20 2.37 -9.62 13.58
C ARG A 20 3.28 -8.79 14.47
N ASP A 21 2.81 -8.49 15.68
CA ASP A 21 3.60 -7.78 16.68
C ASP A 21 4.39 -8.76 17.58
N ASN A 22 5.22 -8.21 18.47
CA ASN A 22 6.03 -9.00 19.40
C ASN A 22 5.19 -9.71 20.50
N ALA A 23 3.93 -9.34 20.68
CA ALA A 23 3.01 -9.99 21.60
C ALA A 23 2.24 -11.16 20.92
N GLY A 24 2.41 -11.34 19.61
CA GLY A 24 1.77 -12.39 18.83
C GLY A 24 0.41 -12.01 18.24
N ASN A 25 -0.05 -10.75 18.40
CA ASN A 25 -1.27 -10.30 17.75
C ASN A 25 -1.04 -10.25 16.24
N ALA A 26 -2.01 -10.74 15.47
CA ALA A 26 -1.95 -10.76 14.01
C ALA A 26 -3.08 -9.94 13.40
N ASN A 27 -2.79 -9.22 12.33
CA ASN A 27 -3.78 -8.51 11.53
C ASN A 27 -3.50 -8.70 10.04
N VAL A 28 -4.57 -8.94 9.29
CA VAL A 28 -4.51 -9.05 7.83
C VAL A 28 -5.41 -7.98 7.21
N ARG A 29 -4.89 -7.31 6.20
CA ARG A 29 -5.64 -6.29 5.46
C ARG A 29 -5.29 -6.27 3.98
N ARG A 30 -6.26 -5.81 3.20
CA ARG A 30 -6.06 -5.42 1.80
C ARG A 30 -5.85 -3.92 1.76
N SER A 31 -4.79 -3.50 1.08
CA SER A 31 -4.39 -2.10 1.02
C SER A 31 -4.33 -1.65 -0.44
N THR A 32 -4.81 -0.42 -0.69
CA THR A 32 -4.60 0.31 -1.94
C THR A 32 -3.85 1.59 -1.61
N ALA A 33 -2.65 1.73 -2.17
CA ALA A 33 -1.78 2.87 -1.97
C ALA A 33 -1.67 3.69 -3.26
N VAL A 34 -1.76 5.01 -3.13
CA VAL A 34 -1.46 5.96 -4.20
C VAL A 34 -0.11 6.59 -3.88
N LEU A 35 0.86 6.36 -4.76
CA LEU A 35 2.24 6.78 -4.60
C LEU A 35 2.58 7.77 -5.71
N ASP A 36 3.18 8.89 -5.33
CA ASP A 36 3.77 9.82 -6.28
C ASP A 36 5.28 9.68 -6.31
N PHE A 37 5.91 10.18 -7.36
CA PHE A 37 7.33 10.48 -7.36
C PHE A 37 7.60 11.85 -7.97
N ASP A 38 8.64 12.52 -7.46
CA ASP A 38 9.12 13.78 -8.03
C ASP A 38 10.06 13.55 -9.22
N ALA A 39 10.53 14.64 -9.83
CA ALA A 39 11.46 14.59 -10.96
C ALA A 39 12.81 13.91 -10.63
N GLN A 40 13.14 13.77 -9.34
CA GLN A 40 14.33 13.09 -8.84
C GLN A 40 14.04 11.62 -8.48
N GLY A 41 12.81 11.14 -8.71
CA GLY A 41 12.37 9.77 -8.43
C GLY A 41 12.06 9.51 -6.96
N LYS A 42 11.97 10.54 -6.11
CA LYS A 42 11.62 10.36 -4.70
C LYS A 42 10.16 10.00 -4.58
N VAL A 43 9.88 8.80 -4.06
CA VAL A 43 8.52 8.33 -3.85
C VAL A 43 7.90 8.97 -2.59
N THR A 44 6.67 9.45 -2.69
CA THR A 44 5.88 9.97 -1.57
C THR A 44 4.52 9.29 -1.50
N TRP A 45 4.00 9.17 -0.28
CA TRP A 45 2.65 8.67 -0.04
C TRP A 45 1.64 9.78 -0.27
N ARG A 46 0.73 9.57 -1.23
CA ARG A 46 -0.41 10.48 -1.45
C ARG A 46 -1.64 10.00 -0.68
N HIS A 47 -1.94 8.71 -0.71
CA HIS A 47 -3.10 8.14 -0.04
C HIS A 47 -2.91 6.65 0.29
N LEU A 48 -3.60 6.18 1.32
CA LEU A 48 -3.69 4.79 1.71
C LEU A 48 -5.13 4.49 2.16
N HIS A 49 -5.75 3.51 1.51
CA HIS A 49 -7.00 2.91 1.98
C HIS A 49 -6.72 1.47 2.40
N GLU A 50 -7.21 1.07 3.57
CA GLU A 50 -7.08 -0.29 4.07
C GLU A 50 -8.43 -0.88 4.46
N THR A 51 -8.62 -2.15 4.16
CA THR A 51 -9.79 -2.93 4.55
C THR A 51 -9.34 -4.13 5.37
N CYS A 52 -9.82 -4.21 6.61
CA CYS A 52 -9.58 -5.37 7.48
C CYS A 52 -10.11 -6.64 6.83
N CYS A 53 -9.38 -7.75 6.96
CA CYS A 53 -9.81 -9.06 6.51
C CYS A 53 -9.93 -9.98 7.73
N THR A 54 -11.02 -10.73 7.80
CA THR A 54 -11.03 -11.97 8.58
C THR A 54 -10.21 -13.01 7.82
N GLU A 55 -9.43 -13.82 8.53
CA GLU A 55 -8.73 -14.96 7.92
C GLU A 55 -9.71 -16.04 7.46
#